data_AF-A0A5B0RFQ0-F1
#
_entry.id   AF-A0A5B0RFQ0-F1
#
_cell.length_a   1.000
_cell.length_b   1.000
_cell.length_c   1.000
_cell.angle_alpha   90.00
_cell.angle_beta   90.00
_cell.angle_gamma   90.00
#
_symmetry.space_group_name_H-M   'P 1'
#
loop_
_entity.id
_entity.type
_entity.pdbx_description
1 polymer ?
#
loop_
_entity_poly.entity_id
_entity_poly.type
_entity_poly.pdbx_seq_one_letter_code
_entity_poly.pdbx_strand_id
1 'polypeptide(L)' 'MYYGLFDKKVVVLVLNPLDSLGDDQVRKKKLLNISAINLNKMTLNFETVQKIKKGAFSFVYLAKS' A
#
# COMPACT_ATOMS: atom_id res chain seq x y z
N MET A 1 -11.50 9.34 6.01
CA MET A 1 -10.70 8.64 4.98
C MET A 1 -9.68 9.64 4.46
N TYR A 2 -8.37 9.37 4.51
CA TYR A 2 -7.34 10.35 4.11
C TYR A 2 -7.14 10.45 2.58
N TYR A 3 -7.84 9.60 1.83
CA TYR A 3 -7.79 9.53 0.37
C TYR A 3 -8.56 10.72 -0.23
N GLY A 4 -7.88 11.57 -1.01
CA GLY A 4 -8.46 12.77 -1.60
C GLY A 4 -8.31 14.06 -0.76
N LEU A 5 -7.54 14.02 0.34
CA LEU A 5 -7.27 15.22 1.15
C LEU A 5 -6.20 16.14 0.56
N PHE A 6 -5.44 15.68 -0.42
CA PHE A 6 -4.31 16.41 -0.99
C PHE A 6 -4.46 16.50 -2.50
N ASP A 7 -4.17 17.67 -3.06
CA ASP A 7 -4.20 17.93 -4.51
C ASP A 7 -3.01 17.29 -5.26
N LYS A 8 -2.09 16.65 -4.52
CA LYS A 8 -0.92 15.94 -5.05
C LYS A 8 -1.06 14.44 -4.82
N LYS A 9 -0.38 13.63 -5.65
CA LYS A 9 -0.26 12.19 -5.42
C LYS A 9 0.44 11.94 -4.08
N VAL A 10 -0.24 11.26 -3.17
CA VAL A 10 0.29 10.86 -1.87
C VAL A 10 0.24 9.34 -1.73
N VAL A 11 1.15 8.82 -0.90
CA VAL A 11 1.16 7.43 -0.48
C VAL A 11 0.70 7.38 0.97
N VAL A 12 -0.34 6.61 1.26
CA VAL A 12 -0.79 6.35 2.63
C VAL A 12 -0.14 5.07 3.13
N LEU A 13 0.76 5.19 4.11
CA LEU A 13 1.32 4.05 4.83
C LEU A 13 0.35 3.63 5.94
N VAL A 14 0.00 2.35 5.98
CA VAL A 14 -0.90 1.76 6.97
C VAL A 14 -0.15 0.64 7.69
N LEU A 15 0.01 0.78 9.01
CA LEU A 15 0.60 -0.25 9.85
C LEU A 15 -0.48 -1.27 10.21
N ASN A 16 -0.26 -2.53 9.84
CA ASN A 16 -1.17 -3.62 10.10
C ASN A 16 -0.65 -4.53 11.22
N PRO A 17 -1.56 -5.13 12.01
CA PRO A 17 -1.20 -6.12 13.02
C PRO A 17 -0.83 -7.48 12.40
N LEU A 18 -1.30 -7.78 11.19
CA LEU A 18 -1.14 -9.08 10.51
C LEU A 18 -0.92 -8.89 9.02
N ASP A 19 -0.08 -9.73 8.42
CA ASP A 19 0.23 -9.71 6.99
C ASP A 19 -1.00 -10.08 6.14
N SER A 20 -1.73 -11.12 6.54
CA SER A 20 -2.96 -11.57 5.87
C SER A 20 -4.04 -10.49 5.79
N LEU A 21 -4.10 -9.59 6.79
CA LEU A 21 -5.01 -8.46 6.76
C LEU A 21 -4.62 -7.45 5.66
N GLY A 22 -3.32 -7.25 5.43
CA GLY A 22 -2.81 -6.42 4.34
C GLY A 22 -3.23 -6.95 2.97
N ASP A 23 -3.12 -8.26 2.76
CA ASP A 23 -3.52 -8.90 1.50
C ASP A 23 -5.02 -8.75 1.23
N ASP A 24 -5.86 -8.96 2.24
CA ASP A 24 -7.31 -8.76 2.12
C ASP A 24 -7.68 -7.32 1.80
N GLN A 25 -6.97 -6.35 2.40
CA GLN A 25 -7.17 -4.94 2.12
C GLN A 25 -6.72 -4.57 0.72
N VAL A 26 -5.60 -5.11 0.22
CA VAL A 26 -5.17 -4.94 -1.19
C VAL A 26 -6.22 -5.48 -2.14
N ARG A 27 -6.76 -6.68 -1.89
CA ARG A 27 -7.82 -7.27 -2.70
C ARG A 27 -9.06 -6.38 -2.73
N LYS A 28 -9.53 -5.88 -1.58
CA LYS A 28 -10.68 -4.96 -1.49
C LYS A 28 -10.43 -3.64 -2.23
N LYS A 29 -9.22 -3.08 -2.17
CA LYS A 29 -8.86 -1.85 -2.88
C LYS A 29 -8.82 -2.02 -4.40
N LYS A 30 -8.34 -3.18 -4.88
CA LYS A 30 -8.34 -3.52 -6.30
C LYS A 30 -9.76 -3.53 -6.89
N LEU A 31 -10.75 -4.03 -6.15
CA LEU A 31 -12.17 -4.00 -6.57
C LEU A 31 -12.71 -2.56 -6.73
N LEU A 32 -12.09 -1.59 -6.07
CA LEU A 32 -12.44 -0.17 -6.15
C LEU A 32 -11.54 0.61 -7.13
N ASN A 33 -10.71 -0.09 -7.92
CA ASN A 33 -9.69 0.50 -8.79
C ASN A 33 -8.68 1.41 -8.06
N ILE A 34 -8.44 1.18 -6.77
CA ILE A 34 -7.43 1.89 -5.98
C ILE A 34 -6.14 1.07 -5.94
N SER A 35 -5.02 1.68 -6.32
CA SER A 35 -3.71 1.01 -6.28
C SER A 35 -3.22 0.83 -4.84
N ALA A 36 -2.89 -0.41 -4.48
CA ALA A 36 -2.37 -0.74 -3.16
C ALA A 36 -1.38 -1.91 -3.22
N ILE A 37 -0.49 -1.99 -2.22
CA ILE A 37 0.46 -3.09 -2.06
C ILE A 37 0.62 -3.45 -0.58
N ASN A 38 0.82 -4.74 -0.29
CA ASN A 38 1.22 -5.23 1.01
C ASN A 38 2.73 -5.52 1.02
N LEU A 39 3.46 -4.92 1.95
CA LEU A 39 4.90 -5.09 2.12
C LEU A 39 5.19 -6.21 3.10
N ASN A 40 5.78 -7.29 2.58
CA ASN A 40 6.32 -8.41 3.34
C ASN A 40 7.74 -8.71 2.84
N LYS A 41 8.37 -9.76 3.39
CA LYS A 41 9.75 -10.13 3.03
C LYS A 41 9.97 -10.37 1.53
N MET A 42 8.95 -10.81 0.80
CA MET A 42 9.06 -11.08 -0.65
C MET A 42 8.83 -9.84 -1.50
N THR A 43 7.96 -8.92 -1.05
CA THR A 43 7.61 -7.70 -1.81
C THR A 43 8.50 -6.51 -1.46
N LEU A 44 9.18 -6.51 -0.31
CA LEU A 44 10.13 -5.46 0.07
C LEU A 44 11.47 -5.62 -0.66
N ASN A 45 11.49 -5.17 -1.92
CA ASN A 45 12.68 -5.13 -2.76
C ASN A 45 12.88 -3.74 -3.39
N PHE A 46 14.07 -3.50 -3.96
CA PHE A 46 14.44 -2.19 -4.50
C PHE A 46 13.45 -1.68 -5.55
N GLU A 47 13.02 -2.56 -6.47
CA GLU A 47 12.06 -2.20 -7.52
C GLU A 47 10.73 -1.71 -6.93
N THR A 48 10.20 -2.44 -5.94
CA THR A 48 8.96 -2.09 -5.26
C THR A 48 9.08 -0.75 -4.53
N VAL A 49 10.21 -0.50 -3.86
CA VAL A 49 10.48 0.78 -3.21
C VAL A 49 10.53 1.93 -4.23
N GLN A 50 11.14 1.73 -5.41
CA GLN A 50 11.13 2.74 -6.48
C GLN A 50 9.72 3.03 -6.99
N LYS A 51 8.86 2.00 -7.14
CA LYS A 51 7.45 2.18 -7.52
C LYS A 51 6.70 2.99 -6.46
N ILE A 52 6.92 2.73 -5.17
CA ILE A 52 6.32 3.50 -4.08
C ILE A 52 6.76 4.97 -4.14
N LYS A 53 8.07 5.23 -4.28
CA LYS A 53 8.62 6.61 -4.38
C LYS A 53 8.05 7.39 -5.56
N LYS A 54 7.73 6.70 -6.67
CA LYS A 54 7.10 7.29 -7.87
C LYS A 54 5.58 7.45 -7.73
N GLY A 55 4.98 7.07 -6.61
CA GLY A 55 3.53 7.19 -6.37
C GLY A 55 2.69 6.18 -7.15
N ALA A 56 3.24 5.00 -7.47
CA ALA A 56 2.49 3.95 -8.16
C ALA A 56 1.35 3.38 -7.30
N PHE A 57 1.47 3.48 -5.96
CA PHE A 57 0.50 2.96 -5.00
C PHE A 57 -0.10 4.10 -4.19
N SER A 58 -1.43 4.09 -4.04
CA SER A 58 -2.14 5.02 -3.15
C SER A 58 -2.05 4.56 -1.69
N PHE A 59 -2.01 3.25 -1.46
CA PHE A 59 -1.88 2.64 -0.14
C PHE A 59 -0.74 1.64 -0.09
N VAL A 60 0.04 1.69 0.99
CA VAL A 60 1.09 0.72 1.31
C VAL A 60 0.77 0.16 2.69
N TYR A 61 0.55 -1.15 2.76
CA TYR A 61 0.36 -1.85 4.02
C TYR A 61 1.68 -2.44 4.49
N LEU A 62 1.95 -2.33 5.79
CA LEU A 62 3.15 -2.90 6.41
C LEU A 62 2.73 -3.60 7.70
N ALA A 63 2.86 -4.92 7.74
CA ALA A 63 2.69 -5.67 8.97
C ALA A 63 3.98 -5.67 9.78
N LYS A 64 3.88 -5.55 11.12
CA LYS A 64 5.03 -5.77 12.00
C LYS A 64 5.24 -7.28 12.09
N SER A 65 6.39 -7.77 11.60
CA SER A 65 6.83 -9.16 11.81
C SER A 65 7.37 -9.35 13.22
#